data_AF-A0A965JCR8-F1
#
_entry.id   AF-A0A965JCR8-F1
#
_cell.length_a   1.000
_cell.length_b   1.000
_cell.length_c   1.000
_cell.angle_alpha   90.00
_cell.angle_beta   90.00
_cell.angle_gamma   90.00
#
_symmetry.space_group_name_H-M   'P 1'
#
loop_
_entity.id
_entity.type
_entity.pdbx_description
1 polymer ?
#
loop_
_entity_poly.entity_id
_entity_poly.type
_entity_poly.pdbx_seq_one_letter_code
_entity_poly.pdbx_strand_id
1 'polypeptide(L)'
;QKLKAELLNWPIYKHKLWDPEHHVMLIGVTFDSKTLNSANRLALIDSILMPCKHYENKYHTPLHYSGMPYLRTHIMKKIRHEMMLFILISALVSIGILWLFFRNFKMVAISLLTVGIGVVWTMALMYALGYKITVLTSLLAPLIMVIGIPNCIFFINRYRKALVENQNRNKAIEVMVSSMALTLLIANVTTAIGFAVLYYTNSAILQEFGITASMGVMLTFLITLITMPLVLHYINEPFEKTKKTTEWKWITLFLNRIETFVFHKRKTIYILTICISILGFLGMNYISLNGYVIDDFPKNDIAYTDMRFFENYFAGVLPFECIIKTQDSNGIFKNNARVLYKIKRLERMMHQYPQFSEPLSLVSGIKLAHQMDRGDSKFYSLPAVEDLKDLYERNSQTETPNPWLKPYLNAQQSQTRVSFQIADIGSLKFNALLNEIKPRIDSIFPLNTYTTVLT
;
A
#
# COMPACT_ATOMS: atom_id res chain seq x y z
N GLN A 1 4.11 1.12 46.24
CA GLN A 1 4.06 -0.24 45.66
C GLN A 1 2.65 -0.85 45.71
N LYS A 2 1.94 -0.82 46.86
CA LYS A 2 0.56 -1.33 47.01
C LYS A 2 -0.46 -0.71 46.02
N LEU A 3 -0.49 0.62 45.91
CA LEU A 3 -1.35 1.34 44.96
C LEU A 3 -1.06 1.00 43.49
N LYS A 4 0.20 0.76 43.13
CA LYS A 4 0.58 0.35 41.76
C LYS A 4 0.03 -1.04 41.44
N ALA A 5 0.19 -1.99 42.35
CA ALA A 5 -0.34 -3.35 42.18
C ALA A 5 -1.87 -3.35 42.12
N GLU A 6 -2.51 -2.50 42.91
CA GLU A 6 -3.97 -2.34 42.93
C GLU A 6 -4.50 -1.74 41.62
N LEU A 7 -3.88 -0.65 41.14
CA LEU A 7 -4.24 -0.01 39.87
C LEU A 7 -4.02 -0.95 38.67
N LEU A 8 -2.90 -1.65 38.60
CA LEU A 8 -2.61 -2.58 37.50
C LEU A 8 -3.57 -3.78 37.47
N ASN A 9 -4.21 -4.09 38.59
CA ASN A 9 -5.23 -5.14 38.69
C ASN A 9 -6.64 -4.66 38.33
N TRP A 10 -6.86 -3.36 38.09
CA TRP A 10 -8.17 -2.90 37.67
C TRP A 10 -8.52 -3.43 36.27
N PRO A 11 -9.80 -3.76 36.00
CA PRO A 11 -10.23 -4.35 34.74
C PRO A 11 -9.90 -3.54 33.48
N ILE A 12 -9.69 -2.22 33.62
CA ILE A 12 -9.34 -1.34 32.51
C ILE A 12 -7.85 -1.43 32.12
N TYR A 13 -6.97 -1.81 33.05
CA TYR A 13 -5.53 -1.92 32.79
C TYR A 13 -5.15 -3.36 32.44
N LYS A 14 -5.68 -4.33 33.18
CA LYS A 14 -5.38 -5.75 33.00
C LYS A 14 -5.81 -6.24 31.60
N HIS A 15 -4.87 -6.80 30.85
CA HIS A 15 -5.03 -7.27 29.45
C HIS A 15 -5.43 -6.20 28.42
N LYS A 16 -5.40 -4.91 28.78
CA LYS A 16 -5.62 -3.77 27.86
C LYS A 16 -4.41 -2.86 27.75
N LEU A 17 -3.82 -2.50 28.88
CA LEU A 17 -2.63 -1.64 28.98
C LEU A 17 -1.46 -2.34 29.68
N TRP A 18 -1.75 -3.40 30.42
CA TRP A 18 -0.77 -4.17 31.18
C TRP A 18 -1.08 -5.65 31.05
N ASP A 19 -0.11 -6.42 30.58
CA ASP A 19 -0.14 -7.87 30.65
C ASP A 19 0.65 -8.33 31.88
N PRO A 20 -0.05 -8.79 32.94
CA PRO A 20 0.61 -9.24 34.16
C PRO A 20 1.42 -10.54 33.99
N GLU A 21 1.09 -11.37 33.00
CA GLU A 21 1.73 -12.68 32.80
C GLU A 21 3.11 -12.52 32.15
N HIS A 22 3.20 -11.64 31.17
CA HIS A 22 4.41 -11.43 30.38
C HIS A 22 5.17 -10.14 30.73
N HIS A 23 4.67 -9.38 31.72
CA HIS A 23 5.24 -8.11 32.18
C HIS A 23 5.38 -7.05 31.09
N VAL A 24 4.43 -7.01 30.15
CA VAL A 24 4.42 -6.07 29.02
C VAL A 24 3.47 -4.91 29.31
N MET A 25 3.93 -3.68 29.10
CA MET A 25 3.13 -2.47 29.22
C MET A 25 2.89 -1.83 27.85
N LEU A 26 1.61 -1.56 27.55
CA LEU A 26 1.20 -0.83 26.37
C LEU A 26 1.12 0.66 26.69
N ILE A 27 1.69 1.49 25.82
CA ILE A 27 1.53 2.94 25.86
C ILE A 27 0.81 3.38 24.59
N GLY A 28 -0.40 3.91 24.75
CA GLY A 28 -1.17 4.50 23.66
C GLY A 28 -0.73 5.94 23.40
N VAL A 29 -0.33 6.26 22.17
CA VAL A 29 -0.08 7.63 21.73
C VAL A 29 -1.17 8.03 20.75
N THR A 30 -1.93 9.06 21.10
CA THR A 30 -2.98 9.61 20.24
C THR A 30 -2.47 10.84 19.51
N PHE A 31 -3.00 11.06 18.31
CA PHE A 31 -2.58 12.13 17.42
C PHE A 31 -3.79 12.93 16.97
N ASP A 32 -3.61 14.23 16.73
CA ASP A 32 -4.61 15.00 16.00
C ASP A 32 -4.65 14.53 14.54
N SER A 33 -5.83 14.14 14.10
CA SER A 33 -6.16 13.74 12.72
C SER A 33 -5.62 14.69 11.65
N LYS A 34 -5.57 16.01 11.92
CA LYS A 34 -5.04 17.00 10.97
C LYS A 34 -3.54 16.84 10.74
N THR A 35 -2.80 16.50 11.79
CA THR A 35 -1.33 16.32 11.73
C THR A 35 -0.94 15.03 11.03
N LEU A 36 -1.70 13.94 11.25
CA LEU A 36 -1.48 12.62 10.64
C LEU A 36 -1.63 12.60 9.11
N ASN A 37 -2.49 13.45 8.57
CA ASN A 37 -2.76 13.54 7.13
C ASN A 37 -1.84 14.53 6.40
N SER A 38 -0.89 15.15 7.11
CA SER A 38 0.04 16.13 6.56
C SER A 38 1.41 15.51 6.24
N ALA A 39 2.20 16.20 5.40
CA ALA A 39 3.60 15.84 5.15
C ALA A 39 4.46 15.84 6.44
N ASN A 40 4.03 16.59 7.47
CA ASN A 40 4.71 16.64 8.77
C ASN A 40 4.57 15.36 9.60
N ARG A 41 3.76 14.37 9.18
CA ARG A 41 3.65 13.08 9.87
C ARG A 41 5.02 12.42 10.06
N LEU A 42 5.90 12.50 9.07
CA LEU A 42 7.24 11.90 9.16
C LEU A 42 8.05 12.49 10.31
N ALA A 43 8.12 13.82 10.38
CA ALA A 43 8.83 14.55 11.44
C ALA A 43 8.20 14.30 12.82
N LEU A 44 6.87 14.25 12.89
CA LEU A 44 6.14 13.97 14.12
C LEU A 44 6.48 12.57 14.67
N ILE A 45 6.42 11.55 13.83
CA ILE A 45 6.75 10.19 14.27
C ILE A 45 8.24 10.10 14.65
N ASP A 46 9.13 10.73 13.90
CA ASP A 46 10.56 10.75 14.26
C ASP A 46 10.83 11.46 15.59
N SER A 47 10.08 12.52 15.91
CA SER A 47 10.18 13.21 17.20
C SER A 47 9.76 12.35 18.39
N ILE A 48 8.95 11.32 18.16
CA ILE A 48 8.52 10.35 19.19
C ILE A 48 9.51 9.19 19.26
N LEU A 49 9.92 8.66 18.10
CA LEU A 49 10.82 7.51 18.04
C LEU A 49 12.24 7.85 18.53
N MET A 50 12.71 9.09 18.38
CA MET A 50 14.05 9.50 18.85
C MET A 50 14.22 9.35 20.38
N PRO A 51 13.35 9.93 21.23
CA PRO A 51 13.37 9.68 22.67
C PRO A 51 13.24 8.21 23.05
N CYS A 52 12.37 7.46 22.36
CA CYS A 52 12.19 6.02 22.62
C CYS A 52 13.48 5.23 22.34
N LYS A 53 14.16 5.49 21.22
CA LYS A 53 15.46 4.88 20.92
C LYS A 53 16.52 5.25 21.95
N HIS A 54 16.52 6.49 22.43
CA HIS A 54 17.44 6.90 23.50
C HIS A 54 17.17 6.13 24.81
N TYR A 55 15.90 5.94 25.16
CA TYR A 55 15.49 5.14 26.32
C TYR A 55 15.91 3.67 26.18
N GLU A 56 15.63 3.06 25.02
CA GLU A 56 15.99 1.67 24.71
C GLU A 56 17.50 1.44 24.82
N ASN A 57 18.32 2.35 24.27
CA ASN A 57 19.77 2.29 24.37
C ASN A 57 20.30 2.49 25.79
N LYS A 58 19.65 3.35 26.59
CA LYS A 58 20.08 3.68 27.95
C LYS A 58 19.72 2.59 28.97
N TYR A 59 18.54 2.00 28.85
CA TYR A 59 18.00 1.04 29.83
C TYR A 59 17.97 -0.40 29.33
N HIS A 60 18.46 -0.66 28.10
CA HIS A 60 18.46 -1.98 27.46
C HIS A 60 17.09 -2.68 27.49
N THR A 61 16.02 -1.89 27.45
CA THR A 61 14.64 -2.38 27.45
C THR A 61 14.12 -2.31 26.03
N PRO A 62 13.85 -3.44 25.37
CA PRO A 62 13.38 -3.44 23.98
C PRO A 62 12.02 -2.76 23.88
N LEU A 63 11.87 -1.88 22.88
CA LEU A 63 10.60 -1.20 22.61
C LEU A 63 10.03 -1.69 21.28
N HIS A 64 8.75 -2.06 21.31
CA HIS A 64 8.02 -2.49 20.13
C HIS A 64 7.02 -1.41 19.72
N TYR A 65 6.94 -1.12 18.42
CA TYR A 65 6.13 -0.04 17.88
C TYR A 65 5.07 -0.59 16.92
N SER A 66 3.83 -0.12 17.09
CA SER A 66 2.72 -0.52 16.22
C SER A 66 1.77 0.65 15.98
N GLY A 67 0.70 0.37 15.23
CA GLY A 67 -0.34 1.32 14.88
C GLY A 67 -0.19 1.88 13.47
N MET A 68 -1.33 2.17 12.85
CA MET A 68 -1.42 2.62 11.46
C MET A 68 -0.54 3.85 11.13
N PRO A 69 -0.40 4.88 11.98
CA PRO A 69 0.50 5.99 11.73
C PRO A 69 1.97 5.58 11.55
N TYR A 70 2.46 4.72 12.45
CA TYR A 70 3.82 4.20 12.44
C TYR A 70 4.06 3.32 11.22
N LEU A 71 3.19 2.33 11.01
CA LEU A 71 3.29 1.39 9.88
C LEU A 71 3.28 2.13 8.53
N ARG A 72 2.33 3.05 8.32
CA ARG A 72 2.27 3.85 7.09
C ARG A 72 3.53 4.69 6.89
N THR A 73 4.10 5.23 7.97
CA THR A 73 5.32 6.06 7.89
C THR A 73 6.54 5.21 7.57
N HIS A 74 6.66 4.03 8.18
CA HIS A 74 7.71 3.06 7.91
C HIS A 74 7.66 2.56 6.46
N ILE A 75 6.47 2.15 5.99
CA ILE A 75 6.23 1.77 4.59
C ILE A 75 6.61 2.92 3.64
N MET A 76 6.15 4.15 3.89
CA MET A 76 6.46 5.30 3.02
C MET A 76 7.96 5.60 2.95
N LYS A 77 8.69 5.48 4.07
CA LYS A 77 10.15 5.65 4.09
C LYS A 77 10.84 4.56 3.26
N LYS A 78 10.41 3.31 3.39
CA LYS A 78 10.93 2.19 2.59
C LYS A 78 10.67 2.40 1.10
N ILE A 79 9.44 2.70 0.70
CA ILE A 79 9.09 2.96 -0.70
C ILE A 79 9.97 4.07 -1.27
N ARG A 80 10.18 5.18 -0.54
CA ARG A 80 11.04 6.28 -1.01
C ARG A 80 12.47 5.81 -1.27
N HIS A 81 13.03 4.98 -0.39
CA HIS A 81 14.38 4.45 -0.54
C HIS A 81 14.48 3.44 -1.69
N GLU A 82 13.55 2.48 -1.73
CA GLU A 82 13.50 1.44 -2.77
C GLU A 82 13.23 2.02 -4.16
N MET A 83 12.35 3.03 -4.27
CA MET A 83 12.11 3.72 -5.53
C MET A 83 13.39 4.36 -6.09
N MET A 84 14.16 5.06 -5.26
CA MET A 84 15.44 5.65 -5.67
C MET A 84 16.45 4.57 -6.05
N LEU A 85 16.53 3.47 -5.29
CA LEU A 85 17.38 2.33 -5.58
C LEU A 85 17.01 1.69 -6.92
N PHE A 86 15.73 1.42 -7.18
CA PHE A 86 15.27 0.81 -8.42
C PHE A 86 15.44 1.70 -9.62
N ILE A 87 15.24 3.01 -9.49
CA ILE A 87 15.56 3.97 -10.57
C ILE A 87 17.05 3.93 -10.88
N LEU A 88 17.91 3.94 -9.86
CA LEU A 88 19.37 3.89 -10.04
C LEU A 88 19.81 2.57 -10.68
N ILE A 89 19.33 1.43 -10.17
CA ILE A 89 19.65 0.11 -10.72
C ILE A 89 19.15 0.00 -12.16
N SER A 90 17.89 0.39 -12.42
CA SER A 90 17.33 0.39 -13.78
C SER A 90 18.16 1.25 -14.71
N ALA A 91 18.57 2.46 -14.29
CA ALA A 91 19.43 3.32 -15.08
C ALA A 91 20.82 2.69 -15.34
N LEU A 92 21.43 2.05 -14.35
CA LEU A 92 22.72 1.36 -14.51
C LEU A 92 22.63 0.18 -15.48
N VAL A 93 21.61 -0.66 -15.34
CA VAL A 93 21.35 -1.77 -16.27
C VAL A 93 21.13 -1.23 -17.69
N SER A 94 20.36 -0.16 -17.80
CA SER A 94 20.05 0.53 -19.05
C SER A 94 21.29 1.10 -19.73
N ILE A 95 22.17 1.76 -18.96
CA ILE A 95 23.49 2.23 -19.42
C ILE A 95 24.30 1.04 -19.93
N GLY A 96 24.35 -0.06 -19.18
CA GLY A 96 25.09 -1.27 -19.57
C GLY A 96 24.60 -1.85 -20.89
N ILE A 97 23.29 -1.99 -21.06
CA ILE A 97 22.68 -2.49 -22.31
C ILE A 97 22.97 -1.52 -23.46
N LEU A 98 22.66 -0.23 -23.31
CA LEU A 98 22.89 0.76 -24.36
C LEU A 98 24.38 0.86 -24.75
N TRP A 99 25.29 0.77 -23.78
CA TRP A 99 26.72 0.75 -24.03
C TRP A 99 27.15 -0.49 -24.82
N LEU A 100 26.60 -1.66 -24.49
CA LEU A 100 26.84 -2.90 -25.22
C LEU A 100 26.39 -2.80 -26.68
N PHE A 101 25.23 -2.22 -26.94
CA PHE A 101 24.68 -2.06 -28.30
C PHE A 101 25.39 -0.97 -29.11
N PHE A 102 25.64 0.18 -28.51
CA PHE A 102 26.08 1.37 -29.27
C PHE A 102 27.56 1.68 -29.17
N ARG A 103 28.21 1.32 -28.06
CA ARG A 103 29.60 1.66 -27.72
C ARG A 103 29.95 3.14 -27.96
N ASN A 104 28.96 4.01 -27.87
CA ASN A 104 29.07 5.44 -28.09
C ASN A 104 28.32 6.16 -26.97
N PHE A 105 29.07 6.93 -26.16
CA PHE A 105 28.55 7.63 -25.01
C PHE A 105 27.42 8.61 -25.36
N LYS A 106 27.49 9.30 -26.51
CA LYS A 106 26.45 10.24 -26.92
C LYS A 106 25.12 9.53 -27.14
N MET A 107 25.13 8.39 -27.84
CA MET A 107 23.90 7.60 -28.09
C MET A 107 23.27 7.07 -26.81
N VAL A 108 24.11 6.63 -25.88
CA VAL A 108 23.69 6.19 -24.54
C VAL A 108 23.04 7.36 -23.79
N ALA A 109 23.70 8.51 -23.75
CA ALA A 109 23.20 9.70 -23.05
C ALA A 109 21.88 10.22 -23.66
N ILE A 110 21.76 10.28 -24.99
CA ILE A 110 20.53 10.73 -25.66
C ILE A 110 19.36 9.80 -25.33
N SER A 111 19.59 8.48 -25.37
CA SER A 111 18.57 7.49 -25.06
C SER A 111 18.10 7.62 -23.62
N LEU A 112 19.03 7.74 -22.67
CA LEU A 112 18.72 7.91 -21.24
C LEU A 112 18.00 9.22 -20.96
N LEU A 113 18.44 10.33 -21.56
CA LEU A 113 17.77 11.63 -21.42
C LEU A 113 16.34 11.56 -21.96
N THR A 114 16.14 10.97 -23.13
CA THR A 114 14.83 10.87 -23.77
C THR A 114 13.86 10.05 -22.92
N VAL A 115 14.31 8.89 -22.44
CA VAL A 115 13.50 8.03 -21.57
C VAL A 115 13.32 8.65 -20.19
N GLY A 116 14.34 9.32 -19.65
CA GLY A 116 14.26 10.05 -18.39
C GLY A 116 13.21 11.16 -18.42
N ILE A 117 13.10 11.90 -19.54
CA ILE A 117 12.01 12.86 -19.77
C ILE A 117 10.67 12.12 -19.74
N GLY A 118 10.54 10.97 -20.41
CA GLY A 118 9.34 10.13 -20.34
C GLY A 118 8.93 9.70 -18.93
N VAL A 119 9.91 9.30 -18.11
CA VAL A 119 9.70 8.94 -16.70
C VAL A 119 9.22 10.14 -15.89
N VAL A 120 9.87 11.30 -16.02
CA VAL A 120 9.48 12.54 -15.33
C VAL A 120 8.07 12.96 -15.72
N TRP A 121 7.73 12.92 -17.00
CA TRP A 121 6.39 13.24 -17.49
C TRP A 121 5.33 12.24 -17.02
N THR A 122 5.66 10.95 -16.93
CA THR A 122 4.74 9.94 -16.36
C THR A 122 4.47 10.23 -14.88
N MET A 123 5.50 10.59 -14.11
CA MET A 123 5.34 10.97 -12.70
C MET A 123 4.57 12.28 -12.54
N ALA A 124 4.79 13.26 -13.43
CA ALA A 124 4.04 14.50 -13.47
C ALA A 124 2.55 14.25 -13.79
N LEU A 125 2.26 13.34 -14.72
CA LEU A 125 0.90 12.93 -15.06
C LEU A 125 0.20 12.26 -13.88
N MET A 126 0.88 11.34 -13.19
CA MET A 126 0.37 10.71 -11.97
C MET A 126 -0.02 11.75 -10.92
N TYR A 127 0.86 12.74 -10.71
CA TYR A 127 0.60 13.84 -9.78
C TYR A 127 -0.57 14.72 -10.25
N ALA A 128 -0.67 15.01 -11.55
CA ALA A 128 -1.76 15.80 -12.13
C ALA A 128 -3.13 15.10 -12.00
N LEU A 129 -3.16 13.77 -12.02
CA LEU A 129 -4.37 12.97 -11.76
C LEU A 129 -4.74 12.90 -10.26
N GLY A 130 -3.90 13.45 -9.37
CA GLY A 130 -4.13 13.42 -7.93
C GLY A 130 -3.84 12.06 -7.28
N TYR A 131 -3.17 11.15 -7.99
CA TYR A 131 -2.84 9.83 -7.48
C TYR A 131 -1.67 9.87 -6.51
N LYS A 132 -1.73 9.02 -5.48
CA LYS A 132 -0.71 8.97 -4.43
C LYS A 132 0.39 7.98 -4.80
N ILE A 133 1.62 8.24 -4.34
CA ILE A 133 2.70 7.27 -4.44
C ILE A 133 2.42 6.12 -3.47
N THR A 134 2.31 4.91 -4.02
CA THR A 134 2.12 3.65 -3.30
C THR A 134 3.27 2.71 -3.62
N VAL A 135 3.30 1.54 -2.97
CA VAL A 135 4.29 0.49 -3.29
C VAL A 135 4.24 0.16 -4.78
N LEU A 136 3.04 -0.06 -5.32
CA LEU A 136 2.86 -0.45 -6.72
C LEU A 136 3.20 0.68 -7.68
N THR A 137 2.73 1.92 -7.44
CA THR A 137 2.99 3.05 -8.33
C THR A 137 4.44 3.53 -8.30
N SER A 138 5.20 3.22 -7.23
CA SER A 138 6.65 3.48 -7.19
C SER A 138 7.45 2.71 -8.26
N LEU A 139 6.90 1.59 -8.74
CA LEU A 139 7.51 0.76 -9.80
C LEU A 139 7.33 1.36 -11.20
N LEU A 140 6.50 2.40 -11.36
CA LEU A 140 6.26 3.02 -12.68
C LEU A 140 7.53 3.61 -13.28
N ALA A 141 8.37 4.29 -12.48
CA ALA A 141 9.60 4.89 -13.00
C ALA A 141 10.58 3.86 -13.59
N PRO A 142 11.00 2.81 -12.87
CA PRO A 142 11.88 1.79 -13.44
C PRO A 142 11.20 1.03 -14.59
N LEU A 143 9.89 0.79 -14.53
CA LEU A 143 9.14 0.10 -15.57
C LEU A 143 9.13 0.89 -16.90
N ILE A 144 8.75 2.17 -16.86
CA ILE A 144 8.74 3.05 -18.04
C ILE A 144 10.16 3.20 -18.61
N MET A 145 11.17 3.24 -17.74
CA MET A 145 12.56 3.28 -18.18
C MET A 145 12.92 2.06 -19.03
N VAL A 146 12.64 0.85 -18.53
CA VAL A 146 12.93 -0.40 -19.24
C VAL A 146 12.15 -0.49 -20.56
N ILE A 147 10.90 -0.04 -20.61
CA ILE A 147 10.06 -0.07 -21.82
C ILE A 147 10.53 0.96 -22.87
N GLY A 148 10.97 2.15 -22.43
CA GLY A 148 11.35 3.24 -23.34
C GLY A 148 12.70 3.02 -24.05
N ILE A 149 13.61 2.26 -23.46
CA ILE A 149 14.96 2.03 -24.02
C ILE A 149 14.94 1.27 -25.34
N PRO A 150 14.20 0.14 -25.48
CA PRO A 150 14.01 -0.52 -26.77
C PRO A 150 13.56 0.43 -27.88
N ASN A 151 12.62 1.36 -27.62
CA ASN A 151 12.17 2.34 -28.60
C ASN A 151 13.36 3.17 -29.14
N CYS A 152 14.21 3.67 -28.24
CA CYS A 152 15.43 4.39 -28.61
C CYS A 152 16.38 3.50 -29.41
N ILE A 153 16.52 2.23 -29.00
CA ILE A 153 17.42 1.28 -29.68
C ILE A 153 16.98 1.06 -31.13
N PHE A 154 15.70 0.82 -31.37
CA PHE A 154 15.14 0.60 -32.70
C PHE A 154 15.27 1.84 -33.59
N PHE A 155 14.95 3.02 -33.07
CA PHE A 155 15.12 4.28 -33.81
C PHE A 155 16.58 4.51 -34.22
N ILE A 156 17.52 4.46 -33.27
CA ILE A 156 18.95 4.70 -33.55
C ILE A 156 19.51 3.65 -34.52
N ASN A 157 19.15 2.38 -34.36
CA ASN A 157 19.62 1.33 -35.28
C ASN A 157 19.09 1.50 -36.70
N ARG A 158 17.80 1.85 -36.86
CA ARG A 158 17.24 2.10 -38.19
C ARG A 158 17.86 3.35 -38.82
N TYR A 159 18.07 4.41 -38.04
CA TYR A 159 18.74 5.61 -38.51
C TYR A 159 20.17 5.33 -38.99
N ARG A 160 20.96 4.58 -38.21
CA ARG A 160 22.32 4.16 -38.60
C ARG A 160 22.32 3.40 -39.92
N LYS A 161 21.41 2.43 -40.10
CA LYS A 161 21.26 1.69 -41.36
C LYS A 161 20.89 2.61 -42.54
N ALA A 162 19.87 3.45 -42.35
CA ALA A 162 19.39 4.36 -43.39
C ALA A 162 20.44 5.41 -43.79
N LEU A 163 21.30 5.83 -42.86
CA LEU A 163 22.40 6.76 -43.14
C LEU A 163 23.49 6.12 -44.00
N VAL A 164 23.82 4.84 -43.74
CA VAL A 164 24.75 4.07 -44.58
C VAL A 164 24.19 3.88 -46.00
N GLU A 165 22.89 3.65 -46.13
CA GLU A 165 22.21 3.42 -47.42
C GLU A 165 22.05 4.70 -48.24
N ASN A 166 21.64 5.82 -47.63
CA ASN A 166 21.22 7.02 -48.37
C ASN A 166 22.27 8.13 -48.41
N GLN A 167 23.31 8.08 -47.57
CA GLN A 167 24.35 9.12 -47.40
C GLN A 167 23.83 10.56 -47.13
N ASN A 168 22.52 10.73 -46.94
CA ASN A 168 21.87 11.99 -46.62
C ASN A 168 21.15 11.84 -45.28
N ARG A 169 21.50 12.72 -44.34
CA ARG A 169 20.98 12.72 -42.98
C ARG A 169 19.47 12.94 -42.90
N ASN A 170 18.95 13.95 -43.60
CA ASN A 170 17.53 14.28 -43.55
C ASN A 170 16.70 13.12 -44.10
N LYS A 171 17.19 12.51 -45.19
CA LYS A 171 16.57 11.32 -45.77
C LYS A 171 16.66 10.10 -44.84
N ALA A 172 17.77 9.94 -44.11
CA ALA A 172 17.90 8.87 -43.12
C ALA A 172 16.93 9.02 -41.93
N ILE A 173 16.67 10.26 -41.47
CA ILE A 173 15.68 10.56 -40.43
C ILE A 173 14.26 10.26 -40.95
N GLU A 174 13.94 10.69 -42.16
CA GLU A 174 12.65 10.41 -42.80
C GLU A 174 12.39 8.89 -42.91
N VAL A 175 13.37 8.14 -43.40
CA VAL A 175 13.31 6.67 -43.49
C VAL A 175 13.19 6.03 -42.10
N MET A 176 13.92 6.54 -41.11
CA MET A 176 13.83 6.07 -39.73
C MET A 176 12.41 6.20 -39.19
N VAL A 177 11.82 7.40 -39.28
CA VAL A 177 10.48 7.68 -38.76
C VAL A 177 9.42 6.87 -39.51
N SER A 178 9.41 6.93 -40.84
CA SER A 178 8.42 6.21 -41.67
C SER A 178 8.46 4.70 -41.48
N SER A 179 9.65 4.12 -41.23
CA SER A 179 9.78 2.68 -41.02
C SER A 179 9.43 2.26 -39.60
N MET A 180 9.89 2.98 -38.58
CA MET A 180 9.82 2.53 -37.18
C MET A 180 8.63 3.07 -36.41
N ALA A 181 8.06 4.22 -36.80
CA ALA A 181 6.98 4.85 -36.04
C ALA A 181 5.76 3.94 -35.90
N LEU A 182 5.31 3.31 -36.99
CA LEU A 182 4.15 2.41 -36.94
C LEU A 182 4.46 1.12 -36.16
N THR A 183 5.63 0.52 -36.37
CA THR A 183 6.03 -0.71 -35.67
C THR A 183 6.10 -0.49 -34.16
N LEU A 184 6.71 0.62 -33.73
CA LEU A 184 6.82 0.96 -32.32
C LEU A 184 5.49 1.46 -31.75
N LEU A 185 4.67 2.17 -32.52
CA LEU A 185 3.32 2.56 -32.09
C LEU A 185 2.50 1.33 -31.73
N ILE A 186 2.46 0.32 -32.61
CA ILE A 186 1.70 -0.91 -32.35
C ILE A 186 2.23 -1.62 -31.09
N ALA A 187 3.55 -1.73 -30.91
CA ALA A 187 4.14 -2.36 -29.73
C ALA A 187 3.83 -1.61 -28.42
N ASN A 188 3.84 -0.27 -28.45
CA ASN A 188 3.51 0.55 -27.27
C ASN A 188 2.00 0.55 -27.00
N VAL A 189 1.15 0.55 -28.03
CA VAL A 189 -0.32 0.47 -27.90
C VAL A 189 -0.73 -0.88 -27.29
N THR A 190 -0.19 -2.00 -27.76
CA THR A 190 -0.53 -3.31 -27.17
C THR A 190 -0.09 -3.41 -25.71
N THR A 191 1.07 -2.85 -25.37
CA THR A 191 1.55 -2.73 -23.98
C THR A 191 0.63 -1.83 -23.14
N ALA A 192 0.22 -0.69 -23.68
CA ALA A 192 -0.67 0.25 -23.03
C ALA A 192 -2.06 -0.35 -22.78
N ILE A 193 -2.60 -1.14 -23.73
CA ILE A 193 -3.84 -1.90 -23.55
C ILE A 193 -3.67 -2.93 -22.43
N GLY A 194 -2.54 -3.65 -22.39
CA GLY A 194 -2.24 -4.61 -21.32
C GLY A 194 -2.31 -3.99 -19.92
N PHE A 195 -1.77 -2.78 -19.75
CA PHE A 195 -1.90 -2.04 -18.49
C PHE A 195 -3.31 -1.47 -18.27
N ALA A 196 -3.98 -1.00 -19.32
CA ALA A 196 -5.32 -0.42 -19.22
C ALA A 196 -6.36 -1.42 -18.71
N VAL A 197 -6.19 -2.73 -18.97
CA VAL A 197 -7.08 -3.78 -18.44
C VAL A 197 -7.15 -3.77 -16.91
N LEU A 198 -6.09 -3.32 -16.21
CA LEU A 198 -6.09 -3.21 -14.75
C LEU A 198 -7.13 -2.22 -14.20
N TYR A 199 -7.64 -1.32 -15.04
CA TYR A 199 -8.75 -0.44 -14.68
C TYR A 199 -10.02 -1.21 -14.26
N TYR A 200 -10.25 -2.40 -14.84
CA TYR A 200 -11.43 -3.21 -14.52
C TYR A 200 -11.29 -4.02 -13.22
N THR A 201 -10.18 -3.88 -12.50
CA THR A 201 -9.98 -4.56 -11.21
C THR A 201 -10.68 -3.82 -10.08
N ASN A 202 -11.13 -4.53 -9.03
CA ASN A 202 -11.79 -3.92 -7.86
C ASN A 202 -10.80 -3.29 -6.85
N SER A 203 -9.62 -2.87 -7.30
CA SER A 203 -8.58 -2.29 -6.44
C SER A 203 -8.13 -0.95 -6.97
N ALA A 204 -8.40 0.12 -6.22
CA ALA A 204 -8.02 1.48 -6.58
C ALA A 204 -6.51 1.60 -6.89
N ILE A 205 -5.67 0.91 -6.12
CA ILE A 205 -4.21 0.91 -6.32
C ILE A 205 -3.84 0.33 -7.70
N LEU A 206 -4.50 -0.74 -8.14
CA LEU A 206 -4.26 -1.35 -9.44
C LEU A 206 -4.84 -0.51 -10.59
N GLN A 207 -6.00 0.11 -10.38
CA GLN A 207 -6.60 1.02 -11.36
C GLN A 207 -5.72 2.24 -11.62
N GLU A 208 -5.28 2.91 -10.55
CA GLU A 208 -4.38 4.07 -10.61
C GLU A 208 -3.07 3.71 -11.33
N PHE A 209 -2.48 2.56 -10.97
CA PHE A 209 -1.29 2.04 -11.63
C PHE A 209 -1.51 1.77 -13.12
N GLY A 210 -2.58 1.07 -13.48
CA GLY A 210 -2.89 0.68 -14.86
C GLY A 210 -3.10 1.87 -15.79
N ILE A 211 -3.90 2.85 -15.35
CA ILE A 211 -4.14 4.09 -16.11
C ILE A 211 -2.82 4.85 -16.30
N THR A 212 -2.06 5.06 -15.21
CA THR A 212 -0.83 5.84 -15.25
C THR A 212 0.24 5.15 -16.10
N ALA A 213 0.39 3.83 -15.99
CA ALA A 213 1.32 3.05 -16.80
C ALA A 213 0.94 3.12 -18.29
N SER A 214 -0.34 2.91 -18.62
CA SER A 214 -0.84 2.94 -19.98
C SER A 214 -0.56 4.29 -20.66
N MET A 215 -0.91 5.39 -19.99
CA MET A 215 -0.63 6.74 -20.48
C MET A 215 0.88 7.03 -20.52
N GLY A 216 1.62 6.59 -19.50
CA GLY A 216 3.08 6.78 -19.41
C GLY A 216 3.85 6.10 -20.54
N VAL A 217 3.45 4.88 -20.94
CA VAL A 217 4.02 4.17 -22.08
C VAL A 217 3.78 4.93 -23.38
N MET A 218 2.54 5.36 -23.62
CA MET A 218 2.18 6.13 -24.82
C MET A 218 2.88 7.49 -24.85
N LEU A 219 2.96 8.17 -23.71
CA LEU A 219 3.63 9.46 -23.59
C LEU A 219 5.14 9.32 -23.81
N THR A 220 5.76 8.28 -23.26
CA THR A 220 7.17 7.97 -23.49
C THR A 220 7.45 7.65 -24.95
N PHE A 221 6.55 6.91 -25.61
CA PHE A 221 6.64 6.69 -27.06
C PHE A 221 6.60 8.02 -27.84
N LEU A 222 5.63 8.89 -27.56
CA LEU A 222 5.52 10.20 -28.22
C LEU A 222 6.77 11.06 -27.98
N ILE A 223 7.28 11.10 -26.75
CA ILE A 223 8.53 11.79 -26.41
C ILE A 223 9.69 11.21 -27.20
N THR A 224 9.82 9.88 -27.30
CA THR A 224 10.89 9.25 -28.11
C THR A 224 10.74 9.57 -29.59
N LEU A 225 9.52 9.53 -30.13
CA LEU A 225 9.23 9.82 -31.54
C LEU A 225 9.59 11.25 -31.93
N ILE A 226 9.40 12.22 -31.03
CA ILE A 226 9.72 13.63 -31.26
C ILE A 226 11.19 13.92 -30.99
N THR A 227 11.71 13.44 -29.86
CA THR A 227 13.06 13.78 -29.39
C THR A 227 14.14 13.11 -30.24
N MET A 228 13.93 11.85 -30.69
CA MET A 228 14.95 11.13 -31.47
C MET A 228 15.29 11.81 -32.80
N PRO A 229 14.32 12.11 -33.70
CA PRO A 229 14.60 12.86 -34.93
C PRO A 229 15.26 14.22 -34.67
N LEU A 230 14.76 14.95 -33.66
CA LEU A 230 15.26 16.28 -33.33
C LEU A 230 16.73 16.24 -32.92
N VAL A 231 17.08 15.39 -31.96
CA VAL A 231 18.44 15.27 -31.46
C VAL A 231 19.37 14.70 -32.53
N LEU A 232 18.92 13.69 -33.28
CA LEU A 232 19.65 13.12 -34.41
C LEU A 232 19.72 14.04 -35.63
N HIS A 233 19.03 15.19 -35.64
CA HIS A 233 19.18 16.24 -36.65
C HIS A 233 20.24 17.29 -36.29
N TYR A 234 20.51 17.51 -34.99
CA TYR A 234 21.52 18.49 -34.55
C TYR A 234 22.90 17.90 -34.22
N ILE A 235 22.99 16.62 -33.88
CA ILE A 235 24.27 16.00 -33.55
C ILE A 235 25.11 15.77 -34.81
N ASN A 236 26.07 16.64 -35.07
CA ASN A 236 27.09 16.44 -36.12
C ASN A 236 28.11 15.42 -35.63
N GLU A 237 27.72 14.14 -35.59
CA GLU A 237 28.74 13.09 -35.59
C GLU A 237 28.97 12.66 -37.04
N PRO A 238 30.23 12.68 -37.53
CA PRO A 238 30.56 11.80 -38.62
C PRO A 238 30.27 10.41 -38.07
N PHE A 239 29.20 9.80 -38.55
CA PHE A 239 29.05 8.37 -38.41
C PHE A 239 30.25 7.83 -39.17
N GLU A 240 31.35 7.61 -38.44
CA GLU A 240 32.45 6.82 -38.95
C GLU A 240 31.79 5.61 -39.59
N LYS A 241 32.34 5.21 -40.73
CA LYS A 241 32.13 3.88 -41.29
C LYS A 241 32.58 2.90 -40.21
N THR A 242 31.80 2.72 -39.14
CA THR A 242 32.19 1.93 -38.00
C THR A 242 32.33 0.55 -38.56
N LYS A 243 33.59 0.12 -38.62
CA LYS A 243 34.10 -1.15 -39.08
C LYS A 243 33.07 -2.24 -38.81
N LYS A 244 32.79 -3.05 -39.85
CA LYS A 244 32.05 -4.31 -39.83
C LYS A 244 31.69 -4.65 -38.40
N THR A 245 30.43 -4.41 -38.01
CA THR A 245 29.86 -4.87 -36.73
C THR A 245 30.56 -6.16 -36.39
N THR A 246 31.41 -6.16 -35.35
CA THR A 246 32.11 -7.37 -34.92
C THR A 246 31.01 -8.41 -34.83
N GLU A 247 30.94 -9.37 -35.76
CA GLU A 247 29.93 -10.40 -35.66
C GLU A 247 30.30 -11.13 -34.39
N TRP A 248 29.49 -10.95 -33.34
CA TRP A 248 29.69 -11.62 -32.07
C TRP A 248 29.53 -13.10 -32.42
N LYS A 249 30.65 -13.80 -32.68
CA LYS A 249 30.65 -15.17 -33.21
C LYS A 249 29.78 -16.11 -32.39
N TRP A 250 29.69 -15.86 -31.08
CA TRP A 250 28.80 -16.61 -30.19
C TRP A 250 27.32 -16.29 -30.41
N ILE A 251 26.93 -15.05 -30.73
CA ILE A 251 25.55 -14.68 -31.11
C ILE A 251 25.17 -15.37 -32.41
N THR A 252 26.03 -15.36 -33.43
CA THR A 252 25.72 -16.03 -34.70
C THR A 252 25.65 -17.56 -34.53
N LEU A 253 26.54 -18.16 -33.74
CA LEU A 253 26.46 -19.58 -33.36
C LEU A 253 25.17 -19.90 -32.58
N PHE A 254 24.76 -19.03 -31.65
CA PHE A 254 23.54 -19.19 -30.88
C PHE A 254 22.29 -19.08 -31.77
N LEU A 255 22.24 -18.09 -32.67
CA LEU A 255 21.16 -17.91 -33.63
C LEU A 255 21.06 -19.11 -34.59
N ASN A 256 22.17 -19.61 -35.12
CA ASN A 256 22.18 -20.81 -35.97
C ASN A 256 21.68 -22.05 -35.22
N ARG A 257 21.99 -22.18 -33.93
CA ARG A 257 21.47 -23.26 -33.08
C ARG A 257 19.96 -23.12 -32.86
N ILE A 258 19.47 -21.90 -32.61
CA ILE A 258 18.02 -21.63 -32.53
C ILE A 258 17.35 -21.97 -33.86
N GLU A 259 17.88 -21.51 -34.98
CA GLU A 259 17.35 -21.80 -36.31
C GLU A 259 17.25 -23.31 -36.55
N THR A 260 18.35 -24.04 -36.30
CA THR A 260 18.36 -25.49 -36.44
C THR A 260 17.29 -26.14 -35.55
N PHE A 261 17.16 -25.69 -34.30
CA PHE A 261 16.18 -26.23 -33.37
C PHE A 261 14.73 -25.95 -33.79
N VAL A 262 14.44 -24.71 -34.21
CA VAL A 262 13.11 -24.27 -34.66
C VAL A 262 12.69 -25.01 -35.93
N PHE A 263 13.56 -25.08 -36.94
CA PHE A 263 13.20 -25.64 -38.23
C PHE A 263 13.31 -27.18 -38.28
N HIS A 264 14.27 -27.80 -37.58
CA HIS A 264 14.50 -29.25 -37.67
C HIS A 264 13.91 -30.04 -36.50
N LYS A 265 13.58 -29.41 -35.36
CA LYS A 265 13.05 -30.07 -34.17
C LYS A 265 11.68 -29.53 -33.72
N ARG A 266 10.87 -29.01 -34.65
CA ARG A 266 9.54 -28.43 -34.37
C ARG A 266 8.60 -29.33 -33.55
N LYS A 267 8.61 -30.65 -33.76
CA LYS A 267 7.77 -31.59 -32.98
C LYS A 267 8.16 -31.59 -31.49
N THR A 268 9.46 -31.58 -31.20
CA THR A 268 9.98 -31.51 -29.84
C THR A 268 9.57 -30.20 -29.17
N ILE A 269 9.62 -29.08 -29.90
CA ILE A 269 9.16 -27.77 -29.40
C ILE A 269 7.68 -27.82 -29.02
N TYR A 270 6.80 -28.32 -29.89
CA TYR A 270 5.37 -28.40 -29.58
C TYR A 270 5.09 -29.29 -28.37
N ILE A 271 5.72 -30.47 -28.29
CA ILE A 271 5.55 -31.39 -27.16
C ILE A 271 6.01 -30.73 -25.86
N LEU A 272 7.19 -30.10 -25.88
CA LEU A 272 7.75 -29.44 -24.70
C LEU A 272 6.88 -28.27 -24.24
N THR A 273 6.44 -27.40 -25.17
CA THR A 273 5.55 -26.28 -24.86
C THR A 273 4.23 -26.77 -24.28
N ILE A 274 3.62 -27.81 -24.84
CA ILE A 274 2.39 -28.41 -24.31
C ILE A 274 2.63 -28.97 -22.90
N CYS A 275 3.73 -29.71 -22.69
CA CYS A 275 4.09 -30.23 -21.37
C CYS A 275 4.27 -29.11 -20.34
N ILE A 276 5.01 -28.06 -20.67
CA ILE A 276 5.24 -26.92 -19.77
C ILE A 276 3.93 -26.19 -19.47
N SER A 277 3.07 -25.99 -20.47
CA SER A 277 1.75 -25.36 -20.28
C SER A 277 0.84 -26.21 -19.38
N ILE A 278 0.83 -27.53 -19.55
CA ILE A 278 0.06 -28.45 -18.69
C ILE A 278 0.61 -28.39 -17.25
N LEU A 279 1.93 -28.46 -17.08
CA LEU A 279 2.55 -28.34 -15.75
C LEU A 279 2.23 -27.00 -15.10
N GLY A 280 2.28 -25.89 -15.85
CA GLY A 280 1.88 -24.57 -15.39
C GLY A 280 0.40 -24.53 -14.97
N PHE A 281 -0.49 -25.11 -15.76
CA PHE A 281 -1.91 -25.20 -15.45
C PHE A 281 -2.19 -26.05 -14.20
N LEU A 282 -1.51 -27.18 -14.04
CA LEU A 282 -1.59 -28.00 -12.82
C LEU A 282 -1.05 -27.24 -11.60
N GLY A 283 0.00 -26.44 -11.78
CA GLY A 283 0.57 -25.58 -10.75
C GLY A 283 -0.38 -24.48 -10.26
N MET A 284 -1.27 -23.98 -11.11
CA MET A 284 -2.25 -22.95 -10.73
C MET A 284 -3.17 -23.39 -9.59
N ASN A 285 -3.45 -24.70 -9.48
CA ASN A 285 -4.29 -25.23 -8.39
C ASN A 285 -3.65 -25.11 -7.00
N TYR A 286 -2.34 -24.86 -6.91
CA TYR A 286 -1.63 -24.66 -5.65
C TYR A 286 -1.57 -23.19 -5.19
N ILE A 287 -2.12 -22.25 -5.97
CA ILE A 287 -2.14 -20.84 -5.61
C ILE A 287 -3.21 -20.60 -4.53
N SER A 288 -2.77 -20.29 -3.31
CA SER A 288 -3.67 -19.90 -2.21
C SER A 288 -4.01 -18.41 -2.30
N LEU A 289 -5.30 -18.08 -2.34
CA LEU A 289 -5.83 -16.70 -2.39
C LEU A 289 -5.87 -15.99 -1.03
N ASN A 290 -5.27 -16.57 0.02
CA ASN A 290 -5.34 -16.00 1.37
C ASN A 290 -4.29 -14.89 1.52
N GLY A 291 -4.75 -13.65 1.70
CA GLY A 291 -3.87 -12.50 1.88
C GLY A 291 -3.82 -12.05 3.33
N TYR A 292 -2.61 -11.86 3.86
CA TYR A 292 -2.34 -11.31 5.19
C TYR A 292 -1.76 -9.91 5.03
N VAL A 293 -2.17 -8.97 5.88
CA VAL A 293 -1.63 -7.59 5.88
C VAL A 293 -0.16 -7.59 6.30
N ILE A 294 0.22 -8.52 7.18
CA ILE A 294 1.60 -8.64 7.67
C ILE A 294 2.57 -9.20 6.61
N ASP A 295 2.06 -9.93 5.61
CA ASP A 295 2.89 -10.53 4.55
C ASP A 295 3.45 -9.49 3.56
N ASP A 296 2.89 -8.28 3.52
CA ASP A 296 3.43 -7.16 2.75
C ASP A 296 4.77 -6.65 3.34
N PHE A 297 5.11 -7.04 4.58
CA PHE A 297 6.38 -6.70 5.20
C PHE A 297 7.40 -7.84 5.05
N PRO A 298 8.67 -7.54 4.73
CA PRO A 298 9.73 -8.55 4.81
C PRO A 298 9.77 -9.17 6.21
N LYS A 299 9.90 -10.49 6.31
CA LYS A 299 9.95 -11.20 7.61
C LYS A 299 11.07 -10.72 8.54
N ASN A 300 12.12 -10.11 7.99
CA ASN A 300 13.25 -9.54 8.72
C ASN A 300 13.05 -8.06 9.09
N ASP A 301 11.89 -7.47 8.82
CA ASP A 301 11.56 -6.09 9.15
C ASP A 301 11.09 -5.98 10.61
N ILE A 302 11.53 -4.91 11.29
CA ILE A 302 11.11 -4.57 12.66
C ILE A 302 9.59 -4.40 12.73
N ALA A 303 8.96 -3.85 11.70
CA ALA A 303 7.50 -3.72 11.66
C ALA A 303 6.78 -5.08 11.68
N TYR A 304 7.34 -6.11 11.04
CA TYR A 304 6.79 -7.47 11.06
C TYR A 304 6.91 -8.06 12.47
N THR A 305 8.10 -7.99 13.06
CA THR A 305 8.36 -8.56 14.39
C THR A 305 7.53 -7.86 15.47
N ASP A 306 7.40 -6.55 15.38
CA ASP A 306 6.58 -5.77 16.31
C ASP A 306 5.10 -6.14 16.14
N MET A 307 4.56 -6.21 14.92
CA MET A 307 3.15 -6.60 14.74
C MET A 307 2.86 -7.98 15.36
N ARG A 308 3.74 -8.97 15.17
CA ARG A 308 3.63 -10.28 15.82
C ARG A 308 3.70 -10.20 17.35
N PHE A 309 4.55 -9.33 17.88
CA PHE A 309 4.62 -9.07 19.31
C PHE A 309 3.26 -8.59 19.84
N PHE A 310 2.67 -7.55 19.24
CA PHE A 310 1.35 -7.06 19.67
C PHE A 310 0.23 -8.10 19.49
N GLU A 311 0.26 -8.91 18.42
CA GLU A 311 -0.70 -9.99 18.21
C GLU A 311 -0.65 -11.04 19.35
N ASN A 312 0.55 -11.44 19.76
CA ASN A 312 0.75 -12.47 20.78
C ASN A 312 0.37 -12.00 22.19
N TYR A 313 0.63 -10.73 22.53
CA TYR A 313 0.44 -10.22 23.91
C TYR A 313 -0.86 -9.41 24.10
N PHE A 314 -1.45 -8.85 23.05
CA PHE A 314 -2.65 -8.00 23.13
C PHE A 314 -3.80 -8.45 22.21
N ALA A 315 -3.74 -9.69 21.70
CA ALA A 315 -4.78 -10.39 20.94
C ALA A 315 -5.20 -9.74 19.60
N GLY A 316 -4.51 -8.68 19.14
CA GLY A 316 -4.79 -8.09 17.83
C GLY A 316 -3.96 -6.84 17.51
N VAL A 317 -3.87 -6.54 16.21
CA VAL A 317 -3.04 -5.44 15.67
C VAL A 317 -3.78 -4.58 14.65
N LEU A 318 -4.82 -5.15 14.04
CA LEU A 318 -5.64 -4.49 13.03
C LEU A 318 -6.90 -3.93 13.69
N PRO A 319 -7.24 -2.64 13.49
CA PRO A 319 -8.46 -2.08 14.04
C PRO A 319 -9.67 -2.68 13.35
N PHE A 320 -10.66 -3.10 14.12
CA PHE A 320 -12.01 -3.43 13.67
C PHE A 320 -12.99 -2.50 14.39
N GLU A 321 -13.66 -1.64 13.62
CA GLU A 321 -14.55 -0.63 14.19
C GLU A 321 -16.01 -0.92 13.84
N CYS A 322 -16.84 -0.97 14.87
CA CYS A 322 -18.30 -0.93 14.73
C CYS A 322 -18.77 0.49 15.01
N ILE A 323 -19.13 1.21 13.95
CA ILE A 323 -19.69 2.56 14.04
C ILE A 323 -21.21 2.44 14.09
N ILE A 324 -21.81 2.97 15.15
CA ILE A 324 -23.24 2.93 15.39
C ILE A 324 -23.78 4.36 15.25
N LYS A 325 -24.69 4.56 14.30
CA LYS A 325 -25.36 5.84 14.06
C LYS A 325 -26.84 5.74 14.39
N THR A 326 -27.35 6.74 15.10
CA THR A 326 -28.77 6.97 15.35
C THR A 326 -29.33 7.99 14.37
N GLN A 327 -30.63 7.90 14.09
CA GLN A 327 -31.32 8.86 13.21
C GLN A 327 -31.43 10.26 13.84
N ASP A 328 -31.50 10.32 15.17
CA ASP A 328 -31.65 11.56 15.92
C ASP A 328 -30.31 12.15 16.38
N SER A 329 -30.24 13.49 16.43
CA SER A 329 -29.25 14.20 17.24
C SER A 329 -29.39 13.81 18.72
N ASN A 330 -28.27 13.62 19.41
CA ASN A 330 -28.18 13.08 20.78
C ASN A 330 -28.81 11.69 20.98
N GLY A 331 -29.08 10.94 19.90
CA GLY A 331 -29.76 9.66 19.98
C GLY A 331 -29.04 8.56 20.78
N ILE A 332 -27.74 8.69 21.04
CA ILE A 332 -26.96 7.72 21.84
C ILE A 332 -27.45 7.65 23.30
N PHE A 333 -27.83 8.79 23.88
CA PHE A 333 -28.27 8.88 25.27
C PHE A 333 -29.80 8.95 25.44
N LYS A 334 -30.55 9.19 24.35
CA LYS A 334 -32.03 9.15 24.36
C LYS A 334 -32.56 7.79 24.82
N ASN A 335 -33.83 7.78 25.23
CA ASN A 335 -34.56 6.58 25.65
C ASN A 335 -33.80 5.80 26.73
N ASN A 336 -33.41 6.48 27.81
CA ASN A 336 -32.70 5.90 28.94
C ASN A 336 -31.37 5.24 28.52
N ALA A 337 -30.65 5.87 27.59
CA ALA A 337 -29.39 5.39 27.03
C ALA A 337 -29.43 3.91 26.57
N ARG A 338 -30.57 3.48 26.00
CA ARG A 338 -30.79 2.10 25.50
C ARG A 338 -29.67 1.62 24.57
N VAL A 339 -29.07 2.54 23.81
CA VAL A 339 -27.93 2.25 22.93
C VAL A 339 -26.72 1.72 23.69
N LEU A 340 -26.43 2.23 24.90
CA LEU A 340 -25.32 1.75 25.73
C LEU A 340 -25.51 0.29 26.17
N TYR A 341 -26.75 -0.11 26.49
CA TYR A 341 -27.06 -1.51 26.80
C TYR A 341 -26.95 -2.42 25.57
N LYS A 342 -27.34 -1.93 24.39
CA LYS A 342 -27.12 -2.63 23.13
C LYS A 342 -25.62 -2.79 22.81
N ILE A 343 -24.82 -1.75 23.06
CA ILE A 343 -23.35 -1.82 22.94
C ILE A 343 -22.79 -2.83 23.94
N LYS A 344 -23.25 -2.84 25.20
CA LYS A 344 -22.84 -3.88 26.17
C LYS A 344 -23.17 -5.29 25.68
N ARG A 345 -24.31 -5.48 25.00
CA ARG A 345 -24.68 -6.76 24.38
C ARG A 345 -23.77 -7.10 23.21
N LEU A 346 -23.41 -6.12 22.37
CA LEU A 346 -22.42 -6.27 21.31
C LEU A 346 -21.06 -6.68 21.87
N GLU A 347 -20.56 -5.99 22.90
CA GLU A 347 -19.30 -6.32 23.57
C GLU A 347 -19.31 -7.79 24.04
N ARG A 348 -20.36 -8.22 24.75
CA ARG A 348 -20.50 -9.62 25.22
C ARG A 348 -20.54 -10.65 24.10
N MET A 349 -21.20 -10.33 23.00
CA MET A 349 -21.24 -11.20 21.82
C MET A 349 -19.85 -11.31 21.21
N MET A 350 -19.12 -10.19 21.07
CA MET A 350 -17.77 -10.16 20.50
C MET A 350 -16.75 -10.92 21.35
N HIS A 351 -16.92 -10.99 22.68
CA HIS A 351 -16.06 -11.78 23.57
C HIS A 351 -16.10 -13.30 23.29
N GLN A 352 -17.11 -13.79 22.56
CA GLN A 352 -17.16 -15.21 22.15
C GLN A 352 -16.14 -15.53 21.05
N TYR A 353 -15.55 -14.51 20.42
CA TYR A 353 -14.61 -14.65 19.33
C TYR A 353 -13.19 -14.33 19.85
N PRO A 354 -12.34 -15.34 20.09
CA PRO A 354 -11.02 -15.14 20.69
C PRO A 354 -10.05 -14.36 19.80
N GLN A 355 -10.40 -14.13 18.54
CA GLN A 355 -9.60 -13.34 17.60
C GLN A 355 -9.66 -11.83 17.86
N PHE A 356 -10.65 -11.36 18.63
CA PHE A 356 -10.81 -9.95 18.96
C PHE A 356 -10.24 -9.62 20.34
N SER A 357 -9.61 -8.46 20.44
CA SER A 357 -9.21 -7.88 21.71
C SER A 357 -10.42 -7.42 22.51
N GLU A 358 -10.16 -7.06 23.76
CA GLU A 358 -11.09 -6.29 24.57
C GLU A 358 -11.56 -5.00 23.85
N PRO A 359 -12.86 -4.66 23.91
CA PRO A 359 -13.38 -3.45 23.28
C PRO A 359 -12.89 -2.17 23.96
N LEU A 360 -12.71 -1.15 23.15
CA LEU A 360 -12.64 0.26 23.55
C LEU A 360 -13.91 0.97 23.05
N SER A 361 -14.73 1.47 23.96
CA SER A 361 -16.05 2.02 23.65
C SER A 361 -16.47 3.08 24.66
N LEU A 362 -17.53 3.83 24.33
CA LEU A 362 -18.19 4.73 25.27
C LEU A 362 -18.64 4.01 26.55
N VAL A 363 -19.13 2.77 26.42
CA VAL A 363 -19.55 1.93 27.56
C VAL A 363 -18.37 1.64 28.48
N SER A 364 -17.19 1.35 27.92
CA SER A 364 -15.97 1.15 28.72
C SER A 364 -15.54 2.42 29.44
N GLY A 365 -15.65 3.59 28.79
CA GLY A 365 -15.39 4.89 29.42
C GLY A 365 -16.34 5.20 30.57
N ILE A 366 -17.64 4.93 30.41
CA ILE A 366 -18.65 5.14 31.46
C ILE A 366 -18.44 4.19 32.64
N LYS A 367 -18.14 2.90 32.38
CA LYS A 367 -17.78 1.94 33.44
C LYS A 367 -16.55 2.41 34.23
N LEU A 368 -15.56 2.97 33.55
CA LEU A 368 -14.36 3.51 34.18
C LEU A 368 -14.69 4.74 35.05
N ALA A 369 -15.47 5.68 34.53
CA ALA A 369 -15.89 6.86 35.29
C ALA A 369 -16.66 6.45 36.56
N HIS A 370 -17.57 5.48 36.44
CA HIS A 370 -18.32 4.93 37.57
C HIS A 370 -17.42 4.22 38.59
N GLN A 371 -16.44 3.45 38.13
CA GLN A 371 -15.44 2.83 38.99
C GLN A 371 -14.60 3.88 39.74
N MET A 372 -14.16 4.93 39.05
CA MET A 372 -13.35 6.00 39.64
C MET A 372 -14.11 6.80 40.69
N ASP A 373 -15.39 7.09 40.45
CA ASP A 373 -16.26 7.79 41.39
C ASP A 373 -16.48 7.00 42.69
N ARG A 374 -16.57 5.66 42.58
CA ARG A 374 -16.78 4.77 43.73
C ARG A 374 -15.49 4.22 44.36
N GLY A 375 -14.35 4.34 43.67
CA GLY A 375 -13.04 3.90 44.16
C GLY A 375 -12.80 2.39 44.25
N ASP A 376 -13.71 1.54 43.74
CA ASP A 376 -13.59 0.07 43.81
C ASP A 376 -13.87 -0.58 42.45
N SER A 377 -12.99 -1.51 42.06
CA SER A 377 -13.10 -2.42 40.91
C SER A 377 -14.46 -3.09 40.71
N LYS A 378 -15.22 -3.35 41.78
CA LYS A 378 -16.57 -3.95 41.70
C LYS A 378 -17.57 -3.06 40.94
N PHE A 379 -17.31 -1.75 40.90
CA PHE A 379 -18.15 -0.77 40.19
C PHE A 379 -17.74 -0.55 38.74
N TYR A 380 -16.86 -1.39 38.17
CA TYR A 380 -16.61 -1.43 36.72
C TYR A 380 -17.80 -2.05 35.96
N SER A 381 -18.94 -1.38 36.06
CA SER A 381 -20.23 -1.77 35.50
C SER A 381 -20.97 -0.51 35.02
N LEU A 382 -21.93 -0.69 34.11
CA LEU A 382 -22.78 0.42 33.71
C LEU A 382 -23.60 0.87 34.93
N PRO A 383 -23.64 2.16 35.25
CA PRO A 383 -24.42 2.68 36.37
C PRO A 383 -25.93 2.53 36.13
N ALA A 384 -26.73 2.86 37.14
CA ALA A 384 -28.17 2.77 37.05
C ALA A 384 -28.73 3.69 35.96
N VAL A 385 -29.97 3.43 35.54
CA VAL A 385 -30.62 4.23 34.49
C VAL A 385 -30.81 5.67 34.95
N GLU A 386 -31.08 5.90 36.25
CA GLU A 386 -31.17 7.26 36.81
C GLU A 386 -29.84 8.02 36.67
N ASP A 387 -28.72 7.41 37.06
CA ASP A 387 -27.39 8.02 36.96
C ASP A 387 -26.99 8.34 35.51
N LEU A 388 -27.40 7.48 34.55
CA LEU A 388 -27.18 7.72 33.12
C LEU A 388 -28.04 8.90 32.60
N LYS A 389 -29.22 9.11 33.18
CA LYS A 389 -30.09 10.23 32.85
C LYS A 389 -29.51 11.55 33.33
N ASP A 390 -28.93 11.58 34.52
CA ASP A 390 -28.21 12.75 35.04
C ASP A 390 -27.00 13.10 34.17
N LEU A 391 -26.24 12.08 33.73
CA LEU A 391 -25.15 12.27 32.77
C LEU A 391 -25.67 12.81 31.43
N TYR A 392 -26.85 12.38 30.97
CA TYR A 392 -27.48 12.91 29.76
C TYR A 392 -27.93 14.36 29.92
N GLU A 393 -28.61 14.70 31.01
CA GLU A 393 -29.12 16.06 31.27
C GLU A 393 -27.97 17.07 31.35
N ARG A 394 -26.86 16.71 32.02
CA ARG A 394 -25.66 17.56 32.10
C ARG A 394 -24.96 17.76 30.75
N ASN A 395 -24.98 16.76 29.87
CA ASN A 395 -24.31 16.81 28.56
C ASN A 395 -25.17 17.37 27.43
N SER A 396 -26.51 17.33 27.56
CA SER A 396 -27.45 17.79 26.54
C SER A 396 -27.63 19.30 26.53
N GLN A 397 -27.26 19.98 27.62
CA GLN A 397 -27.32 21.44 27.74
C GLN A 397 -26.13 22.16 27.08
N THR A 398 -25.09 21.42 26.67
CA THR A 398 -23.87 21.97 26.06
C THR A 398 -23.78 21.58 24.58
N GLU A 399 -23.56 22.56 23.69
CA GLU A 399 -23.39 22.32 22.24
C GLU A 399 -22.19 21.41 21.91
N THR A 400 -21.21 21.33 22.81
CA THR A 400 -20.06 20.44 22.66
C THR A 400 -20.10 19.33 23.70
N PRO A 401 -19.81 18.07 23.31
CA PRO A 401 -19.70 16.98 24.29
C PRO A 401 -18.61 17.31 25.31
N ASN A 402 -18.82 16.84 26.55
CA ASN A 402 -17.79 16.89 27.58
C ASN A 402 -16.44 16.40 27.03
N PRO A 403 -15.29 17.04 27.38
CA PRO A 403 -14.00 16.75 26.76
C PRO A 403 -13.61 15.27 26.74
N TRP A 404 -13.96 14.52 27.79
CA TRP A 404 -13.67 13.09 27.90
C TRP A 404 -14.58 12.20 27.05
N LEU A 405 -15.75 12.69 26.61
CA LEU A 405 -16.68 12.00 25.71
C LEU A 405 -16.36 12.20 24.23
N LYS A 406 -15.63 13.28 23.89
CA LYS A 406 -15.25 13.62 22.51
C LYS A 406 -14.56 12.49 21.74
N PRO A 407 -13.69 11.65 22.34
CA PRO A 407 -13.07 10.54 21.60
C PRO A 407 -14.07 9.46 21.14
N TYR A 408 -15.24 9.38 21.77
CA TYR A 408 -16.21 8.32 21.54
C TYR A 408 -17.43 8.78 20.73
N LEU A 409 -17.71 10.09 20.69
CA LEU A 409 -18.91 10.67 20.09
C LEU A 409 -18.59 11.68 19.00
N ASN A 410 -19.47 11.77 17.99
CA ASN A 410 -19.47 12.91 17.07
C ASN A 410 -20.04 14.17 17.75
N ALA A 411 -19.90 15.33 17.09
CA ALA A 411 -20.39 16.61 17.60
C ALA A 411 -21.91 16.58 17.90
N GLN A 412 -22.70 15.91 17.06
CA GLN A 412 -24.15 15.77 17.23
C GLN A 412 -24.58 14.68 18.23
N GLN A 413 -23.62 13.97 18.85
CA GLN A 413 -23.84 12.81 19.72
C GLN A 413 -24.84 11.77 19.17
N SER A 414 -24.91 11.67 17.84
CA SER A 414 -25.74 10.72 17.09
C SER A 414 -24.93 9.50 16.64
N GLN A 415 -23.61 9.54 16.78
CA GLN A 415 -22.72 8.47 16.37
C GLN A 415 -21.76 8.14 17.49
N THR A 416 -21.59 6.84 17.74
CA THR A 416 -20.57 6.31 18.63
C THR A 416 -19.76 5.21 17.94
N ARG A 417 -18.52 5.03 18.37
CA ARG A 417 -17.62 3.98 17.89
C ARG A 417 -17.36 2.93 18.98
N VAL A 418 -17.37 1.66 18.58
CA VAL A 418 -16.89 0.53 19.37
C VAL A 418 -15.71 -0.06 18.61
N SER A 419 -14.51 0.10 19.15
CA SER A 419 -13.26 -0.33 18.51
C SER A 419 -12.76 -1.62 19.16
N PHE A 420 -12.39 -2.58 18.33
CA PHE A 420 -11.68 -3.79 18.69
C PHE A 420 -10.34 -3.83 17.92
N GLN A 421 -9.38 -4.59 18.41
CA GLN A 421 -8.26 -5.05 17.60
C GLN A 421 -8.53 -6.50 17.19
N ILE A 422 -8.08 -6.90 16.01
CA ILE A 422 -8.17 -8.29 15.54
C ILE A 422 -6.77 -8.76 15.11
N ALA A 423 -6.49 -10.04 15.37
CA ALA A 423 -5.36 -10.75 14.80
C ALA A 423 -5.44 -10.79 13.26
N ASP A 424 -4.29 -10.87 12.59
CA ASP A 424 -4.25 -11.00 11.13
C ASP A 424 -4.55 -12.45 10.72
N ILE A 425 -5.85 -12.77 10.67
CA ILE A 425 -6.34 -14.13 10.36
C ILE A 425 -6.42 -14.43 8.85
N GLY A 426 -6.03 -13.47 8.01
CA GLY A 426 -6.10 -13.55 6.55
C GLY A 426 -7.49 -13.25 5.99
N SER A 427 -7.51 -12.83 4.72
CA SER A 427 -8.71 -12.32 4.03
C SER A 427 -9.87 -13.31 3.99
N LEU A 428 -9.61 -14.61 3.79
CA LEU A 428 -10.66 -15.62 3.68
C LEU A 428 -11.38 -15.85 5.01
N LYS A 429 -10.62 -16.05 6.09
CA LYS A 429 -11.19 -16.27 7.43
C LYS A 429 -11.86 -15.01 7.94
N PHE A 430 -11.30 -13.84 7.68
CA PHE A 430 -11.90 -12.56 8.03
C PHE A 430 -13.26 -12.36 7.36
N ASN A 431 -13.37 -12.63 6.06
CA ASN A 431 -14.64 -12.52 5.33
C ASN A 431 -15.69 -13.51 5.85
N ALA A 432 -15.29 -14.75 6.15
CA ALA A 432 -16.18 -15.74 6.77
C ALA A 432 -16.69 -15.27 8.14
N LEU A 433 -15.78 -14.75 8.98
CA LEU A 433 -16.09 -14.21 10.30
C LEU A 433 -17.03 -12.99 10.20
N LEU A 434 -16.80 -12.10 9.24
CA LEU A 434 -17.64 -10.93 9.01
C LEU A 434 -19.06 -11.31 8.55
N ASN A 435 -19.18 -12.33 7.70
CA ASN A 435 -20.46 -12.89 7.29
C ASN A 435 -21.24 -13.53 8.45
N GLU A 436 -20.54 -14.07 9.45
CA GLU A 436 -21.16 -14.62 10.66
C GLU A 436 -21.59 -13.51 11.65
N ILE A 437 -20.73 -12.52 11.87
CA ILE A 437 -20.92 -11.49 12.89
C ILE A 437 -21.95 -10.44 12.44
N LYS A 438 -21.93 -10.02 11.17
CA LYS A 438 -22.77 -8.91 10.68
C LYS A 438 -24.28 -9.13 10.94
N PRO A 439 -24.89 -10.30 10.63
CA PRO A 439 -26.30 -10.54 10.96
C PRO A 439 -26.61 -10.46 12.46
N ARG A 440 -25.67 -10.87 13.32
CA ARG A 440 -25.82 -10.78 14.78
C ARG A 440 -25.75 -9.32 15.26
N ILE A 441 -24.87 -8.51 14.67
CA ILE A 441 -24.81 -7.06 14.91
C ILE A 441 -26.13 -6.40 14.50
N ASP A 442 -26.65 -6.72 13.31
CA ASP A 442 -27.90 -6.16 12.79
C ASP A 442 -29.12 -6.59 13.64
N SER A 443 -29.06 -7.77 14.29
CA SER A 443 -30.06 -8.18 15.28
C SER A 443 -30.04 -7.33 16.55
N ILE A 444 -28.86 -6.89 16.99
CA ILE A 444 -28.71 -6.00 18.16
C ILE A 444 -29.12 -4.56 17.78
N PHE A 445 -28.79 -4.13 16.56
CA PHE A 445 -29.05 -2.81 16.01
C PHE A 445 -29.91 -2.91 14.74
N PRO A 446 -31.25 -3.01 14.87
CA PRO A 446 -32.15 -3.14 13.73
C PRO A 446 -32.00 -1.97 12.74
N LEU A 447 -31.92 -2.31 11.46
CA LEU A 447 -31.65 -1.37 10.35
C LEU A 447 -32.71 -0.27 10.19
N ASN A 448 -33.93 -0.48 10.72
CA ASN A 448 -34.99 0.52 10.71
C ASN A 448 -34.73 1.70 11.66
N THR A 449 -33.85 1.52 12.65
CA THR A 449 -33.61 2.49 13.73
C THR A 449 -32.15 2.91 13.84
N TYR A 450 -31.22 2.09 13.35
CA TYR A 450 -29.79 2.33 13.42
C TYR A 450 -29.12 2.11 12.07
N THR A 451 -28.04 2.84 11.82
CA THR A 451 -27.12 2.52 10.72
C THR A 451 -25.80 2.06 11.33
N THR A 452 -25.42 0.81 11.03
CA THR A 452 -24.16 0.20 11.44
C THR A 452 -23.18 0.21 10.27
N VAL A 453 -21.95 0.65 10.54
CA VAL A 453 -20.84 0.59 9.56
C VAL A 453 -19.70 -0.17 10.21
N LEU A 454 -19.23 -1.21 9.54
CA LEU A 454 -18.08 -2.02 9.95
C LEU A 454 -16.89 -1.61 9.08
N THR A 455 -15.76 -1.30 9.70
CA THR A 455 -14.52 -0.90 9.00
C THR A 455 -13.30 -1.54 9.60
#